data_AF-A0A8S0ZM44-F1
#
_entry.id   AF-A0A8S0ZM44-F1
#
_cell.length_a   1.000
_cell.length_b   1.000
_cell.length_c   1.000
_cell.angle_alpha   90.00
_cell.angle_beta   90.00
_cell.angle_gamma   90.00
#
_symmetry.space_group_name_H-M   'P 1'
#
loop_
_entity.id
_entity.type
_entity.pdbx_description
1 polymer ?
#
loop_
_entity_poly.entity_id
_entity_poly.type
_entity_poly.pdbx_seq_one_letter_code
_entity_poly.pdbx_strand_id
1 'polypeptide(L)'
;MGAKKKNDQKNTTELNVSYFQIFRYATWLELTATILGVVFGLLSGGEKAVIYHLLRAFGGGRRLFNASYEENMAALLEDAKAIAIGMFLSIVISLFFVVLSVLLVSWSALRQITRIRMKFLRAVLRQDMSWFDTDSEFNLASKMTE
;
A
#
# COMPACT_ATOMS: atom_id res chain seq x y z
N MET A 1 -58.36 6.13 18.96
CA MET A 1 -57.96 4.89 18.26
C MET A 1 -56.65 5.18 17.53
N GLY A 2 -55.53 5.11 18.24
CA GLY A 2 -54.20 5.50 17.74
C GLY A 2 -53.49 4.29 17.14
N ALA A 3 -53.37 4.25 15.81
CA ALA A 3 -52.57 3.25 15.13
C ALA A 3 -51.08 3.63 15.22
N LYS A 4 -50.33 2.82 15.99
CA LYS A 4 -48.88 2.86 16.11
C LYS A 4 -48.22 2.84 14.72
N LYS A 5 -47.53 3.92 14.33
CA LYS A 5 -46.45 3.86 13.33
C LYS A 5 -45.34 3.01 13.93
N LYS A 6 -45.26 1.74 13.53
CA LYS A 6 -44.14 0.86 13.84
C LYS A 6 -42.94 1.38 13.05
N ASN A 7 -41.89 1.67 13.79
CA ASN A 7 -40.61 2.18 13.32
C ASN A 7 -39.92 1.04 12.56
N ASP A 8 -40.05 1.01 11.24
CA ASP A 8 -39.24 0.14 10.37
C ASP A 8 -37.83 0.74 10.27
N GLN A 9 -37.04 0.57 11.33
CA GLN A 9 -35.58 0.64 11.20
C GLN A 9 -35.18 -0.47 10.22
N LYS A 10 -34.93 -0.10 8.96
CA LYS A 10 -34.20 -0.95 8.01
C LYS A 10 -32.89 -1.35 8.68
N ASN A 11 -32.80 -2.60 9.13
CA ASN A 11 -31.54 -3.24 9.44
C ASN A 11 -30.75 -3.28 8.13
N THR A 12 -29.89 -2.30 7.89
CA THR A 12 -28.85 -2.36 6.86
C THR A 12 -27.89 -3.46 7.28
N THR A 13 -28.21 -4.71 6.93
CA THR A 13 -27.23 -5.80 6.90
C THR A 13 -26.07 -5.29 6.06
N GLU A 14 -24.91 -5.06 6.67
CA GLU A 14 -23.72 -4.66 5.94
C GLU A 14 -23.43 -5.77 4.92
N LEU A 15 -23.71 -5.48 3.65
CA LEU A 15 -23.43 -6.40 2.56
C LEU A 15 -21.92 -6.46 2.43
N ASN A 16 -21.31 -7.47 3.04
CA ASN A 16 -19.87 -7.72 2.94
C ASN A 16 -19.53 -8.08 1.49
N VAL A 17 -18.97 -7.11 0.79
CA VAL A 17 -18.43 -7.30 -0.57
C VAL A 17 -17.04 -7.93 -0.44
N SER A 18 -16.77 -8.96 -1.24
CA SER A 18 -15.45 -9.58 -1.27
C SER A 18 -14.39 -8.57 -1.76
N TYR A 19 -13.24 -8.54 -1.11
CA TYR A 19 -12.12 -7.64 -1.44
C TYR A 19 -11.71 -7.71 -2.93
N PHE A 20 -11.81 -8.90 -3.54
CA PHE A 20 -11.49 -9.10 -4.96
C PHE A 20 -12.51 -8.46 -5.92
N GLN A 21 -13.74 -8.20 -5.48
CA GLN A 21 -14.74 -7.54 -6.32
C GLN A 21 -14.44 -6.04 -6.51
N ILE A 22 -13.63 -5.44 -5.64
CA ILE A 22 -13.14 -4.06 -5.80
C ILE A 22 -12.27 -3.95 -7.06
N PHE A 23 -11.42 -4.96 -7.31
CA PHE A 23 -10.56 -5.03 -8.49
C PHE A 23 -11.29 -5.36 -9.80
N ARG A 24 -12.60 -5.64 -9.76
CA ARG A 24 -13.40 -5.93 -10.97
C ARG A 24 -13.40 -4.77 -11.98
N TYR A 25 -13.09 -3.56 -11.52
CA TYR A 25 -13.03 -2.37 -12.37
C TYR A 25 -11.61 -1.93 -12.74
N ALA A 26 -10.59 -2.64 -12.26
CA ALA A 26 -9.21 -2.38 -12.62
C ALA A 26 -8.92 -2.89 -14.04
N THR A 27 -8.17 -2.11 -14.82
CA THR A 27 -7.60 -2.59 -16.09
C THR A 27 -6.37 -3.43 -15.83
N TRP A 28 -6.04 -4.33 -16.76
CA TRP A 28 -4.84 -5.19 -16.68
C TRP A 28 -3.56 -4.42 -16.33
N LEU A 29 -3.36 -3.22 -16.89
CA LEU A 29 -2.21 -2.35 -16.57
C LEU A 29 -2.18 -1.84 -15.12
N GLU A 30 -3.35 -1.55 -14.54
CA GLU A 30 -3.48 -1.07 -13.16
C GLU A 30 -3.28 -2.23 -12.18
N LEU A 31 -3.78 -3.41 -12.53
CA LEU A 31 -3.57 -4.63 -11.75
C LEU A 31 -2.08 -4.98 -11.69
N THR A 32 -1.38 -4.99 -12.83
CA THR A 32 0.06 -5.26 -12.86
C THR A 32 0.86 -4.19 -12.11
N ALA A 33 0.51 -2.90 -12.25
CA ALA A 33 1.17 -1.82 -11.53
C ALA A 33 0.99 -1.92 -10.00
N THR A 34 -0.21 -2.32 -9.55
CA THR A 34 -0.50 -2.51 -8.12
C THR A 34 0.27 -3.71 -7.56
N ILE A 35 0.31 -4.83 -8.29
CA ILE A 35 1.10 -6.01 -7.90
C ILE A 35 2.59 -5.66 -7.84
N LEU A 36 3.11 -4.95 -8.85
CA LEU A 36 4.51 -4.51 -8.85
C LEU A 36 4.82 -3.58 -7.67
N GLY A 37 3.93 -2.63 -7.36
CA GLY A 37 4.07 -1.77 -6.20
C GLY A 37 4.13 -2.55 -4.88
N VAL A 38 3.24 -3.54 -4.70
CA VAL A 38 3.26 -4.41 -3.51
C VAL A 38 4.53 -5.24 -3.43
N VAL A 39 5.00 -5.80 -4.55
CA VAL A 39 6.26 -6.55 -4.59
C VAL A 39 7.45 -5.67 -4.23
N PHE A 40 7.55 -4.45 -4.78
CA PHE A 40 8.61 -3.51 -4.41
C PHE A 40 8.53 -3.08 -2.95
N GLY A 41 7.33 -2.91 -2.39
CA GLY A 41 7.14 -2.61 -0.97
C GLY A 41 7.51 -3.78 -0.05
N LEU A 42 7.31 -5.03 -0.48
CA LEU A 42 7.78 -6.20 0.25
C LEU A 42 9.30 -6.35 0.17
N LEU A 43 9.89 -6.07 -1.00
CA LEU A 43 11.33 -6.13 -1.22
C LEU A 43 12.09 -5.07 -0.40
N SER A 44 11.52 -3.88 -0.18
CA SER A 44 12.15 -2.87 0.69
C SER A 44 12.24 -3.33 2.15
N GLY A 45 11.34 -4.20 2.61
CA GLY A 45 11.46 -4.84 3.93
C GLY A 45 12.69 -5.75 4.07
N GLY A 46 13.20 -6.29 2.96
CA GLY A 46 14.32 -7.24 2.90
C GLY A 46 15.72 -6.61 2.91
N GLU A 47 15.83 -5.29 2.87
CA GLU A 47 17.11 -4.56 2.74
C GLU A 47 18.11 -4.89 3.85
N LYS A 48 17.62 -5.23 5.05
CA LYS A 48 18.48 -5.62 6.17
C LYS A 48 19.32 -6.85 5.83
N ALA A 49 18.77 -7.82 5.09
CA ALA A 49 19.51 -9.01 4.66
C ALA A 49 20.60 -8.67 3.62
N VAL A 50 20.34 -7.66 2.79
CA VAL A 50 21.25 -7.17 1.76
C VAL A 50 22.47 -6.49 2.39
N ILE A 51 22.27 -5.68 3.44
CA ILE A 51 23.38 -5.05 4.19
C ILE A 51 24.31 -6.11 4.79
N TYR A 52 23.77 -7.17 5.40
CA TYR A 52 24.59 -8.26 5.94
C TYR A 52 25.41 -9.00 4.87
N HIS A 53 24.86 -9.17 3.66
CA HIS A 53 25.60 -9.76 2.55
C HIS A 53 26.65 -8.81 1.97
N LEU A 54 26.34 -7.52 1.86
CA LEU A 54 27.28 -6.49 1.41
C LEU A 54 28.47 -6.33 2.38
N LEU A 55 28.23 -6.43 3.68
CA LEU A 55 29.27 -6.37 4.72
C LEU A 55 30.32 -7.48 4.52
N ARG A 56 29.88 -8.71 4.21
CA ARG A 56 30.77 -9.82 3.85
C ARG A 56 31.49 -9.62 2.52
N ALA A 57 30.83 -8.99 1.54
CA ALA A 57 31.39 -8.76 0.21
C ALA A 57 32.45 -7.64 0.19
N PHE A 58 32.31 -6.63 1.06
CA PHE A 58 33.26 -5.51 1.19
C PHE A 58 34.43 -5.79 2.15
N GLY A 59 34.64 -7.05 2.55
CA GLY A 59 35.80 -7.45 3.38
C GLY A 59 35.63 -7.23 4.89
N GLY A 60 34.46 -6.75 5.32
CA GLY A 60 34.06 -6.66 6.72
C GLY A 60 33.60 -8.01 7.29
N GLY A 61 33.69 -8.16 8.61
CA GLY A 61 33.26 -9.39 9.30
C GLY A 61 34.32 -10.49 9.45
N ARG A 62 35.61 -10.16 9.36
CA ARG A 62 36.69 -11.07 9.79
C ARG A 62 36.49 -11.42 11.27
N ARG A 63 36.14 -12.67 11.59
CA ARG A 63 36.11 -13.16 12.97
C ARG A 63 37.52 -13.55 13.40
N LEU A 64 38.22 -12.65 14.06
CA LEU A 64 39.55 -12.89 14.61
C LEU A 64 39.40 -13.56 15.99
N PHE A 65 39.83 -14.82 16.10
CA PHE A 65 39.77 -15.57 17.37
C PHE A 65 41.09 -15.58 18.15
N ASN A 66 42.16 -14.98 17.60
CA ASN A 66 43.48 -14.87 18.24
C ASN A 66 44.36 -13.78 17.57
N ALA A 67 44.01 -12.50 17.68
CA ALA A 67 44.72 -11.39 17.03
C ALA A 67 45.24 -10.35 18.03
N SER A 68 46.32 -9.65 17.65
CA SER A 68 46.88 -8.52 18.42
C SER A 68 45.89 -7.36 18.51
N TYR A 69 46.00 -6.52 19.54
CA TYR A 69 45.13 -5.33 19.71
C TYR A 69 45.12 -4.42 18.48
N GLU A 70 46.27 -4.30 17.82
CA GLU A 70 46.46 -3.46 16.64
C GLU A 70 45.74 -4.02 15.39
N GLU A 71 45.75 -5.34 15.21
CA GLU A 71 45.04 -6.03 14.11
C GLU A 71 43.51 -5.99 14.29
N ASN A 72 43.04 -6.11 15.53
CA ASN A 72 41.62 -5.95 15.86
C ASN A 72 41.14 -4.52 15.60
N MET A 73 41.95 -3.51 15.94
CA MET A 73 41.62 -2.10 15.67
C MET A 73 41.56 -1.79 14.17
N ALA A 74 42.50 -2.32 13.39
CA ALA A 74 42.51 -2.16 11.93
C ALA A 74 41.29 -2.83 11.28
N ALA A 75 40.92 -4.04 11.72
CA ALA A 75 39.74 -4.76 11.22
C ALA A 75 38.43 -4.04 11.56
N LEU A 76 38.32 -3.44 12.75
CA LEU A 76 37.15 -2.64 13.15
C LEU A 76 37.01 -1.36 12.30
N LEU A 77 38.12 -0.70 11.99
CA LEU A 77 38.13 0.49 11.12
C LEU A 77 37.74 0.16 9.68
N GLU A 78 38.19 -0.98 9.16
CA GLU A 78 37.83 -1.47 7.82
C GLU A 78 36.32 -1.82 7.77
N ASP A 79 35.80 -2.51 8.79
CA ASP A 79 34.39 -2.87 8.91
C ASP A 79 33.48 -1.63 9.05
N ALA A 80 33.87 -0.65 9.87
CA ALA A 80 33.12 0.59 10.04
C ALA A 80 32.99 1.39 8.72
N LYS A 81 34.06 1.45 7.92
CA LYS A 81 34.04 2.12 6.61
C LYS A 81 33.15 1.37 5.62
N ALA A 82 33.24 0.04 5.58
CA ALA A 82 32.41 -0.80 4.72
C ALA A 82 30.91 -0.68 5.06
N ILE A 83 30.56 -0.67 6.35
CA ILE A 83 29.19 -0.48 6.83
C ILE A 83 28.68 0.92 6.48
N ALA A 84 29.48 1.96 6.69
CA ALA A 84 29.06 3.34 6.40
C ALA A 84 28.68 3.53 4.93
N ILE A 85 29.50 3.01 4.01
CA ILE A 85 29.24 3.08 2.56
C ILE A 85 28.04 2.20 2.19
N GLY A 86 27.95 0.99 2.74
CA GLY A 86 26.84 0.06 2.48
C GLY A 86 25.49 0.61 2.94
N MET A 87 25.44 1.23 4.12
CA MET A 87 24.23 1.86 4.64
C MET A 87 23.79 3.04 3.77
N PHE A 88 24.72 3.91 3.39
CA PHE A 88 24.40 5.05 2.54
C PHE A 88 23.79 4.62 1.19
N LEU A 89 24.42 3.64 0.53
CA LEU A 89 23.90 3.09 -0.73
C LEU A 89 22.52 2.42 -0.54
N SER A 90 22.35 1.63 0.54
CA SER A 90 21.07 0.96 0.81
C SER A 90 19.92 1.95 1.02
N ILE A 91 20.17 3.07 1.71
CA ILE A 91 19.14 4.09 1.97
C ILE A 91 18.71 4.76 0.66
N VAL A 92 19.66 5.10 -0.21
CA VAL A 92 19.36 5.73 -1.50
C VAL A 92 18.52 4.79 -2.37
N ILE A 93 18.88 3.51 -2.43
CA ILE A 93 18.16 2.49 -3.20
C ILE A 93 16.75 2.28 -2.61
N SER A 94 16.66 2.12 -1.29
CA SER A 94 15.39 1.97 -0.56
C SER A 94 14.41 3.10 -0.85
N LEU A 95 14.91 4.34 -0.72
CA LEU A 95 14.10 5.54 -0.93
C LEU A 95 13.52 5.56 -2.35
N PHE A 96 14.33 5.22 -3.35
CA PHE A 96 13.89 5.15 -4.74
C PHE A 96 12.78 4.10 -4.94
N PHE A 97 12.96 2.89 -4.41
CA PHE A 97 11.96 1.82 -4.53
C PHE A 97 10.66 2.12 -3.80
N VAL A 98 10.72 2.71 -2.61
CA VAL A 98 9.54 3.09 -1.82
C VAL A 98 8.76 4.18 -2.53
N VAL A 99 9.42 5.23 -3.02
CA VAL A 99 8.76 6.31 -3.77
C VAL A 99 8.09 5.75 -5.03
N LEU A 100 8.79 4.89 -5.78
CA LEU A 100 8.23 4.26 -6.98
C LEU A 100 7.00 3.40 -6.65
N SER A 101 7.06 2.59 -5.59
CA SER A 101 5.94 1.76 -5.15
C SER A 101 4.69 2.60 -4.82
N VAL A 102 4.86 3.65 -4.01
CA VAL A 102 3.75 4.53 -3.60
C VAL A 102 3.15 5.26 -4.80
N LEU A 103 3.98 5.75 -5.72
CA LEU A 103 3.50 6.44 -6.93
C LEU A 103 2.68 5.50 -7.82
N LEU A 104 3.15 4.27 -8.05
CA LEU A 104 2.45 3.29 -8.87
C LEU A 104 1.09 2.89 -8.28
N VAL A 105 1.05 2.62 -6.97
CA VAL A 105 -0.20 2.25 -6.28
C VAL A 105 -1.17 3.42 -6.24
N SER A 106 -0.70 4.62 -5.90
CA SER A 106 -1.54 5.82 -5.82
C SER A 106 -2.13 6.21 -7.18
N TRP A 107 -1.33 6.11 -8.25
CA TRP A 107 -1.79 6.38 -9.60
C TRP A 107 -2.85 5.37 -10.07
N SER A 108 -2.64 4.09 -9.78
CA SER A 108 -3.62 3.02 -10.05
C SER A 108 -4.92 3.25 -9.28
N ALA A 109 -4.83 3.54 -7.98
CA ALA A 109 -5.99 3.80 -7.13
C ALA A 109 -6.83 5.00 -7.62
N LEU A 110 -6.18 6.11 -7.99
CA LEU A 110 -6.88 7.31 -8.47
C LEU A 110 -7.73 7.04 -9.72
N ARG A 111 -7.19 6.26 -10.67
CA ARG A 111 -7.92 5.87 -11.88
C ARG A 111 -9.09 4.95 -11.57
N GLN A 112 -8.90 3.98 -10.68
CA GLN A 112 -9.97 3.07 -10.25
C GLN A 112 -11.12 3.82 -9.56
N ILE A 113 -10.80 4.70 -8.60
CA ILE A 113 -11.79 5.52 -7.88
C ILE A 113 -12.59 6.39 -8.86
N THR A 114 -11.89 7.06 -9.80
CA THR A 114 -12.55 7.91 -10.80
C THR A 114 -13.55 7.11 -11.65
N ARG A 115 -13.18 5.89 -12.08
CA ARG A 115 -14.10 5.03 -12.85
C ARG A 115 -15.29 4.55 -12.03
N ILE A 116 -15.07 4.20 -10.77
CA ILE A 116 -16.14 3.77 -9.85
C ILE A 116 -17.13 4.93 -9.64
N ARG A 117 -16.63 6.14 -9.34
CA ARG A 117 -17.46 7.35 -9.17
C ARG A 117 -18.29 7.65 -10.43
N MET A 118 -17.72 7.53 -11.62
CA MET A 118 -18.45 7.74 -12.87
C MET A 118 -19.54 6.69 -13.10
N LYS A 119 -19.26 5.42 -12.81
CA LYS A 119 -20.27 4.34 -12.92
C LYS A 119 -21.38 4.50 -11.89
N PHE A 120 -21.04 4.88 -10.67
CA PHE A 120 -21.99 5.16 -9.61
C PHE A 120 -22.91 6.32 -9.98
N LEU A 121 -22.36 7.47 -10.40
CA LEU A 121 -23.15 8.62 -10.83
C LEU A 121 -24.08 8.25 -12.00
N ARG A 122 -23.58 7.50 -12.99
CA ARG A 122 -24.40 7.04 -14.13
C ARG A 122 -25.52 6.10 -13.71
N ALA A 123 -25.31 5.26 -12.70
CA ALA A 123 -26.34 4.35 -12.19
C ALA A 123 -27.42 5.14 -11.44
N VAL A 124 -27.02 6.07 -10.56
CA VAL A 124 -27.96 6.90 -9.79
C VAL A 124 -28.82 7.77 -10.71
N LEU A 125 -28.23 8.39 -11.74
CA LEU A 125 -28.98 9.24 -12.68
C LEU A 125 -29.98 8.47 -13.55
N ARG A 126 -29.90 7.13 -13.63
CA ARG A 126 -30.84 6.28 -14.40
C ARG A 126 -31.94 5.69 -13.54
N GLN A 127 -31.97 6.01 -12.25
CA GLN A 127 -32.92 5.45 -11.30
C GLN A 127 -34.27 6.16 -11.39
N ASP A 128 -35.36 5.44 -11.13
CA ASP A 128 -36.73 5.97 -11.23
C ASP A 128 -37.07 6.97 -10.11
N MET A 129 -38.00 7.89 -10.37
CA MET A 129 -38.47 8.89 -9.39
C MET A 129 -38.91 8.25 -8.06
N SER A 130 -39.58 7.09 -8.12
CA SER A 130 -40.04 6.37 -6.93
C SER A 130 -38.90 5.92 -6.02
N TRP A 131 -37.68 5.70 -6.54
CA TRP A 131 -36.53 5.35 -5.72
C TRP A 131 -36.03 6.55 -4.92
N PHE A 132 -36.00 7.73 -5.55
CA PHE A 132 -35.64 8.99 -4.89
C PHE A 132 -36.63 9.36 -3.77
N ASP A 133 -37.91 9.03 -3.94
CA ASP A 133 -38.94 9.25 -2.92
C ASP A 133 -38.85 8.28 -1.72
N THR A 134 -38.26 7.10 -1.91
CA THR A 134 -38.11 6.09 -0.84
C THR A 134 -36.86 6.25 0.02
N ASP A 135 -35.88 7.04 -0.43
CA ASP A 135 -34.56 7.15 0.21
C ASP A 135 -34.43 8.50 0.95
N SER A 136 -35.19 8.65 2.03
CA SER A 136 -35.28 9.88 2.83
C SER A 136 -33.97 10.30 3.53
N GLU A 137 -32.94 9.45 3.50
CA GLU A 137 -31.63 9.66 4.15
C GLU A 137 -30.46 9.57 3.15
N PHE A 138 -30.76 9.52 1.85
CA PHE A 138 -29.76 9.41 0.80
C PHE A 138 -29.08 10.74 0.52
N ASN A 139 -28.07 11.07 1.32
CA ASN A 139 -27.17 12.14 0.98
C ASN A 139 -26.18 11.66 -0.11
N LEU A 140 -26.61 11.78 -1.38
CA LEU A 140 -25.81 11.42 -2.56
C LEU A 140 -24.40 12.02 -2.52
N ALA A 141 -24.29 13.27 -2.07
CA ALA A 141 -23.02 13.98 -2.01
C ALA A 141 -22.07 13.30 -1.00
N SER A 142 -22.57 12.96 0.19
CA SER A 142 -21.82 12.24 1.21
C SER A 142 -21.38 10.84 0.72
N LYS A 143 -22.27 10.06 0.12
CA LYS A 143 -21.96 8.71 -0.41
C LYS A 143 -20.95 8.68 -1.57
N MET A 144 -20.73 9.80 -2.25
CA MET A 144 -19.75 9.90 -3.34
C MET A 144 -18.36 10.28 -2.83
N THR A 145 -18.30 11.01 -1.72
CA THR A 145 -17.06 11.55 -1.14
C THR A 145 -16.46 10.65 -0.07
N GLU A 146 -17.31 10.02 0.74
CA GLU A 146 -16.95 9.05 1.78
C GLU A 146 -16.74 7.65 1.19
#